data_AF-K1KQW0-F1
#
_entry.id   AF-K1KQW0-F1
#
_cell.length_a   1.000
_cell.length_b   1.000
_cell.length_c   1.000
_cell.angle_alpha   90.00
_cell.angle_beta   90.00
_cell.angle_gamma   90.00
#
_symmetry.space_group_name_H-M   'P 1'
#
loop_
_entity.id
_entity.type
_entity.pdbx_description
1 polymer ?
#
loop_
_entity_poly.entity_id
_entity_poly.type
_entity_poly.pdbx_seq_one_letter_code
_entity_poly.pdbx_strand_id
1 'polypeptide(L)' 'MRKNQLYYLIIPITYFIFVTAGQYFANGNIKWEKNLSLTVIALIVLCLSLAINNWAKTPHVWKSKDR' A
#
# COMPACT_ATOMS: atom_id res chain seq x y z
N MET A 1 -0.76 12.35 0.60
CA MET A 1 -1.16 11.52 -0.56
C MET A 1 -2.28 12.23 -1.31
N ARG A 2 -2.28 12.20 -2.65
CA ARG A 2 -3.39 12.73 -3.44
C ARG A 2 -4.62 11.83 -3.27
N LYS A 3 -5.85 12.39 -3.29
CA LYS A 3 -7.10 11.61 -3.12
C LYS A 3 -7.18 10.42 -4.10
N ASN A 4 -6.71 10.61 -5.33
CA ASN A 4 -6.66 9.58 -6.37
C ASN A 4 -5.59 8.51 -6.13
N GLN A 5 -4.90 8.46 -4.99
CA GLN A 5 -3.93 7.41 -4.68
C GLN A 5 -4.44 6.45 -3.59
N LEU A 6 -5.53 6.80 -2.91
CA LEU A 6 -6.15 5.95 -1.88
C LEU A 6 -6.69 4.64 -2.48
N TYR A 7 -7.11 4.65 -3.75
CA TYR A 7 -7.61 3.44 -4.41
C TYR A 7 -6.55 2.34 -4.52
N TYR A 8 -5.26 2.69 -4.56
CA TYR A 8 -4.18 1.69 -4.59
C TYR A 8 -4.09 0.88 -3.29
N LEU A 9 -4.60 1.41 -2.17
CA LEU A 9 -4.64 0.71 -0.89
C LEU A 9 -5.70 -0.40 -0.86
N ILE A 10 -6.69 -0.36 -1.77
CA ILE A 10 -7.71 -1.38 -1.88
C ILE A 10 -7.07 -2.70 -2.35
N ILE A 11 -6.08 -2.65 -3.24
CA ILE A 11 -5.43 -3.83 -3.84
C ILE A 11 -4.90 -4.84 -2.79
N PRO A 12 -4.02 -4.45 -1.84
CA PRO A 12 -3.54 -5.39 -0.83
C PRO A 12 -4.64 -5.90 0.10
N ILE A 13 -5.68 -5.10 0.37
CA ILE A 13 -6.84 -5.53 1.17
C ILE A 13 -7.66 -6.58 0.42
N THR A 14 -7.93 -6.36 -0.87
CA THR A 14 -8.67 -7.32 -1.70
C THR A 14 -7.88 -8.64 -1.84
N TYR A 15 -6.57 -8.55 -2.05
CA TYR A 15 -5.69 -9.71 -2.06
C TYR A 15 -5.76 -10.51 -0.75
N PHE A 16 -5.70 -9.82 0.40
CA PHE A 16 -5.83 -10.46 1.72
C PHE A 16 -7.15 -11.21 1.87
N ILE A 17 -8.27 -10.61 1.46
CA ILE A 17 -9.59 -11.23 1.52
C ILE A 17 -9.64 -12.48 0.64
N PHE A 18 -9.19 -12.40 -0.62
CA PHE A 18 -9.21 -13.54 -1.53
C PHE A 18 -8.34 -14.69 -1.06
N VAL A 19 -7.11 -14.42 -0.60
CA VAL A 19 -6.21 -15.47 -0.10
C VAL A 19 -6.76 -16.11 1.16
N THR A 20 -7.31 -15.31 2.07
CA THR A 20 -7.86 -15.81 3.34
C THR A 20 -9.14 -16.62 3.12
N ALA A 21 -10.04 -16.14 2.24
CA ALA A 21 -11.23 -16.88 1.84
C ALA A 21 -10.86 -18.18 1.12
N GLY A 22 -9.90 -18.14 0.19
CA GLY A 22 -9.41 -19.33 -0.50
C GLY A 22 -8.84 -20.38 0.46
N GLN A 23 -8.05 -19.97 1.46
CA GLN A 23 -7.54 -20.86 2.50
C GLN A 23 -8.65 -21.45 3.38
N TYR A 24 -9.65 -20.63 3.72
CA TYR A 24 -10.82 -21.07 4.48
C TYR A 24 -11.57 -22.19 3.75
N PHE A 25 -11.87 -22.00 2.45
CA PHE A 25 -12.59 -23.00 1.66
C PHE A 25 -11.75 -24.25 1.32
N ALA A 26 -10.42 -24.11 1.18
CA ALA A 26 -9.57 -25.21 0.76
C ALA A 26 -9.28 -26.23 1.86
N ASN A 27 -8.96 -25.79 3.08
CA ASN A 27 -8.48 -26.69 4.15
C ASN A 27 -8.85 -26.23 5.58
N GLY A 28 -9.58 -25.11 5.74
CA GLY A 28 -9.94 -24.54 7.05
C GLY A 28 -8.78 -24.00 7.90
N ASN A 29 -7.52 -24.36 7.58
CA ASN A 29 -6.34 -23.87 8.29
C ASN A 29 -5.83 -22.56 7.67
N ILE A 30 -6.38 -21.45 8.15
CA ILE A 30 -6.01 -20.10 7.71
C ILE A 30 -4.66 -19.70 8.32
N LYS A 31 -3.69 -19.35 7.48
CA LYS A 31 -2.38 -18.84 7.91
C LYS A 31 -2.44 -17.34 8.18
N TRP A 32 -3.16 -16.96 9.24
CA TRP A 32 -3.43 -15.57 9.60
C TRP A 32 -2.17 -14.70 9.67
N GLU A 33 -1.15 -15.14 10.41
CA GLU A 33 0.09 -14.39 10.57
C GLU A 33 0.80 -14.13 9.24
N LYS A 34 0.89 -15.16 8.38
CA LYS A 34 1.52 -15.05 7.07
C LYS A 34 0.74 -14.11 6.14
N ASN A 35 -0.59 -14.25 6.10
CA ASN A 35 -1.42 -13.42 5.23
C ASN A 35 -1.42 -11.95 5.70
N LEU A 36 -1.49 -11.73 7.01
CA LEU A 36 -1.50 -10.40 7.61
C LEU A 36 -0.14 -9.71 7.43
N SER A 37 0.96 -10.40 7.74
CA SER A 37 2.32 -9.86 7.56
C SER A 37 2.58 -9.47 6.11
N LEU A 38 2.22 -10.30 5.13
CA LEU A 38 2.32 -9.98 3.71
C LEU A 38 1.52 -8.73 3.33
N THR A 39 0.32 -8.58 3.90
CA THR A 39 -0.55 -7.42 3.64
C THR A 39 0.03 -6.14 4.22
N VAL A 40 0.55 -6.20 5.46
CA VAL A 40 1.21 -5.07 6.11
C VAL A 40 2.46 -4.65 5.33
N ILE A 41 3.30 -5.60 4.92
CA ILE A 41 4.49 -5.33 4.11
C ILE A 41 4.09 -4.67 2.79
N ALA A 42 3.09 -5.21 2.09
CA ALA A 42 2.61 -4.64 0.83
C ALA A 42 2.09 -3.21 0.99
N LEU A 43 1.35 -2.92 2.07
CA LEU A 43 0.87 -1.57 2.39
C LEU A 43 2.02 -0.60 2.67
N ILE A 44 3.03 -1.01 3.43
CA ILE A 44 4.21 -0.19 3.73
C ILE A 44 4.94 0.16 2.43
N VAL A 45 5.20 -0.84 1.57
CA VAL A 45 5.89 -0.65 0.28
C VAL A 45 5.09 0.32 -0.60
N LEU A 46 3.77 0.14 -0.73
CA LEU A 46 2.90 1.03 -1.48
C LEU A 46 2.95 2.47 -0.95
N CYS A 47 2.86 2.65 0.36
CA CYS A 47 2.93 3.97 0.99
C CYS A 47 4.29 4.65 0.71
N LEU A 48 5.40 3.92 0.82
CA LEU A 48 6.74 4.43 0.50
C LEU A 48 6.85 4.83 -0.97
N SER A 49 6.43 3.97 -1.89
CA SER A 49 6.45 4.27 -3.33
C SER A 49 5.62 5.50 -3.67
N LEU A 50 4.44 5.66 -3.03
CA LEU A 50 3.59 6.83 -3.22
C LEU A 50 4.19 8.09 -2.60
N ALA A 51 4.86 7.98 -1.45
CA ALA A 51 5.58 9.08 -0.84
C ALA A 51 6.72 9.57 -1.74
N ILE A 52 7.55 8.66 -2.26
CA ILE A 52 8.65 8.97 -3.19
C ILE A 52 8.10 9.59 -4.48
N ASN A 53 7.06 9.01 -5.08
CA ASN A 53 6.46 9.53 -6.30
C ASN A 53 5.87 10.94 -6.10
N ASN A 54 5.23 11.19 -4.97
CA ASN A 54 4.73 12.52 -4.63
C ASN A 54 5.88 13.51 -4.37
N TRP A 55 6.94 13.08 -3.70
CA TRP A 55 8.13 13.88 -3.47
C TRP A 55 8.78 14.28 -4.80
N ALA A 56 9.04 13.32 -5.69
CA ALA A 56 9.62 13.57 -7.02
C ALA A 56 8.79 14.50 -7.92
N LYS A 57 7.46 14.49 -7.76
CA LYS A 57 6.53 15.37 -8.51
C LYS A 57 6.33 16.73 -7.86
N THR A 58 6.80 16.93 -6.63
CA THR A 58 6.75 18.24 -5.99
C THR A 58 7.88 19.05 -6.60
N PRO A 59 7.62 20.14 -7.33
CA PRO A 59 8.69 20.99 -7.82
C PRO A 59 9.42 21.51 -6.59
N HIS A 60 10.65 21.05 -6.39
CA HIS A 60 11.55 21.60 -5.39
C HIS A 60 11.96 22.99 -5.88
N VAL A 61 11.02 23.93 -5.82
CA VAL A 61 11.33 25.35 -5.92
C VAL A 61 12.17 25.63 -4.71
N TRP A 62 13.49 25.59 -4.90
CA TRP A 62 14.42 26.35 -4.09
C TRP A 62 13.86 27.77 -4.15
N LYS A 63 13.13 28.19 -3.12
CA LYS A 63 12.85 29.60 -2.93
C LYS A 63 14.23 30.22 -2.72
N SER A 64 14.90 30.62 -3.81
CA SER A 64 15.79 31.76 -3.73
C SER A 64 14.89 32.88 -3.24
N LYS A 65 15.03 33.20 -1.97
CA LYS A 65 14.36 34.30 -1.33
C LYS A 65 15.05 35.57 -1.85
N ASP A 66 14.84 35.87 -3.13
CA ASP A 66 15.27 37.11 -3.76
C ASP A 66 14.06 38.03 -3.85
N ARG A 67 13.85 38.75 -2.75
CA ARG A 67 13.75 40.21 -2.64
C ARG A 67 13.34 40.60 -1.23
#